data_AF-A0A372MIV8-F1
#
_entry.id   AF-A0A372MIV8-F1
#
_cell.length_a   1.000
_cell.length_b   1.000
_cell.length_c   1.000
_cell.angle_alpha   90.00
_cell.angle_beta   90.00
_cell.angle_gamma   90.00
#
_symmetry.space_group_name_H-M   'P 1'
#
loop_
_entity.id
_entity.type
_entity.pdbx_description
1 polymer ?
#
loop_
_entity_poly.entity_id
_entity_poly.type
_entity_poly.pdbx_seq_one_letter_code
_entity_poly.pdbx_strand_id
1 'polypeptide(L)'
;MAEKLGLEEEAYQRIIGAPSSEFLEQLCTTFGVSRTYLEEGSGHLFTERPLPIANILAFRDARNWKQFHTPKDLAISLCLESSELLECFQWSGEDVHVGEKQKQMEEELADILIYSVLFADSIGVDIPTIIEKKLRKNAEKYDVKKAYGSAKKYTEL
;
A
#
# COMPACT_ATOMS: atom_id res chain seq x y z
N MET A 1 -8.45 14.48 -11.53
CA MET A 1 -9.42 14.22 -10.44
C MET A 1 -10.09 15.53 -10.02
N ALA A 2 -9.32 16.61 -9.88
CA ALA A 2 -9.82 17.96 -9.62
C ALA A 2 -10.91 18.41 -10.61
N GLU A 3 -10.71 18.19 -11.91
CA GLU A 3 -11.70 18.52 -12.95
C GLU A 3 -13.08 17.88 -12.71
N LYS A 4 -13.12 16.60 -12.31
CA LYS A 4 -14.36 15.88 -11.98
C LYS A 4 -15.07 16.44 -10.74
N LEU A 5 -14.33 17.18 -9.90
CA LEU A 5 -14.84 17.87 -8.72
C LEU A 5 -15.15 19.36 -8.98
N GLY A 6 -14.98 19.83 -10.22
CA GLY A 6 -15.13 21.25 -10.58
C GLY A 6 -14.07 22.15 -9.92
N LEU A 7 -12.90 21.61 -9.61
CA LEU A 7 -11.81 22.32 -8.96
C LEU A 7 -10.61 22.49 -9.89
N GLU A 8 -9.94 23.62 -9.74
CA GLU A 8 -8.57 23.79 -10.23
C GLU A 8 -7.62 22.86 -9.48
N GLU A 9 -6.59 22.36 -10.17
CA GLU A 9 -5.67 21.36 -9.61
C GLU A 9 -4.94 21.88 -8.35
N GLU A 10 -4.60 23.18 -8.33
CA GLU A 10 -3.99 23.85 -7.18
C GLU A 10 -4.94 23.99 -5.98
N ALA A 11 -6.25 24.10 -6.23
CA ALA A 11 -7.25 24.12 -5.17
C ALA A 11 -7.44 22.72 -4.59
N TYR A 12 -7.51 21.70 -5.45
CA TYR A 12 -7.60 20.29 -5.06
C TYR A 12 -6.43 19.86 -4.17
N GLN A 13 -5.19 20.20 -4.55
CA GLN A 13 -3.99 19.86 -3.76
C GLN A 13 -3.98 20.49 -2.36
N ARG A 14 -4.51 21.71 -2.21
CA ARG A 14 -4.59 22.38 -0.90
C ARG A 14 -5.60 21.71 0.03
N ILE A 15 -6.68 21.18 -0.52
CA ILE A 15 -7.80 20.62 0.26
C ILE A 15 -7.51 19.17 0.66
N ILE A 16 -6.93 18.36 -0.23
CA ILE A 16 -6.80 16.90 0.01
C ILE A 16 -5.91 16.51 1.18
N GLY A 17 -4.96 17.37 1.59
CA GLY A 17 -4.08 17.10 2.73
C GLY A 17 -4.80 17.17 4.09
N ALA A 18 -5.91 17.90 4.17
CA ALA A 18 -6.75 18.01 5.36
C ALA A 18 -8.21 18.29 4.91
N PRO A 19 -8.89 17.29 4.34
CA PRO A 19 -10.17 17.49 3.68
C PRO A 19 -11.26 17.84 4.72
N SER A 20 -12.11 18.83 4.40
CA SER A 20 -13.30 19.10 5.21
C SER A 20 -14.33 17.98 5.05
N SER A 21 -15.23 17.83 6.01
CA SER A 21 -16.34 16.87 5.90
C SER A 21 -17.22 17.10 4.66
N GLU A 22 -17.42 18.35 4.26
CA GLU A 22 -18.17 18.71 3.05
C GLU A 22 -17.45 18.24 1.79
N PHE A 23 -16.13 18.38 1.74
CA PHE A 23 -15.33 17.90 0.62
C PHE A 23 -15.29 16.36 0.55
N LEU A 24 -15.25 15.68 1.70
CA LEU A 24 -15.38 14.22 1.75
C LEU A 24 -16.73 13.75 1.20
N GLU A 25 -17.83 14.43 1.54
CA GLU A 25 -19.17 14.12 1.01
C GLU A 25 -19.24 14.31 -0.51
N GLN A 26 -18.57 15.35 -1.02
CA GLN A 26 -18.44 15.59 -2.45
C GLN A 26 -17.66 14.44 -3.13
N LEU A 27 -16.54 14.00 -2.55
CA LEU A 27 -15.78 12.85 -3.06
C LEU A 27 -16.64 11.58 -3.08
N CYS A 28 -17.40 11.32 -2.03
CA CYS A 28 -18.31 10.17 -1.96
C CYS A 28 -19.35 10.21 -3.08
N THR A 29 -19.99 11.36 -3.29
CA THR A 29 -21.04 11.54 -4.29
C THR A 29 -20.49 11.45 -5.72
N THR A 30 -19.34 12.06 -5.98
CA THR A 30 -18.73 12.12 -7.33
C THR A 30 -18.12 10.79 -7.76
N PHE A 31 -17.49 10.05 -6.85
CA PHE A 31 -16.71 8.86 -7.18
C PHE A 31 -17.34 7.55 -6.68
N GLY A 32 -18.44 7.60 -5.94
CA GLY A 32 -19.09 6.40 -5.38
C GLY A 32 -18.27 5.70 -4.31
N VAL A 33 -17.37 6.42 -3.65
CA VAL A 33 -16.47 5.88 -2.62
C VAL A 33 -17.11 6.09 -1.24
N SER A 34 -17.04 5.11 -0.35
CA SER A 34 -17.63 5.26 0.98
C SER A 34 -16.85 6.26 1.83
N ARG A 35 -17.55 6.96 2.72
CA ARG A 35 -16.94 7.89 3.66
C ARG A 35 -15.96 7.20 4.60
N THR A 36 -16.34 6.03 5.10
CA THR A 36 -15.50 5.17 5.93
C THR A 36 -14.20 4.79 5.23
N TYR A 37 -14.22 4.59 3.90
CA TYR A 37 -13.01 4.31 3.14
C TYR A 37 -12.08 5.52 3.08
N LEU A 38 -12.62 6.73 2.94
CA LEU A 38 -11.83 7.96 2.88
C LEU A 38 -11.24 8.34 4.24
N GLU A 39 -11.98 8.12 5.33
CA GLU A 39 -11.59 8.52 6.68
C GLU A 39 -10.76 7.43 7.39
N GLU A 40 -11.10 6.16 7.19
CA GLU A 40 -10.54 5.02 7.94
C GLU A 40 -9.82 3.99 7.05
N GLY A 41 -9.97 4.08 5.73
CA GLY A 41 -9.48 3.06 4.79
C GLY A 41 -10.38 1.80 4.71
N SER A 42 -11.51 1.79 5.44
CA SER A 42 -12.43 0.65 5.49
C SER A 42 -13.39 0.64 4.29
N GLY A 43 -13.39 -0.41 3.49
CA GLY A 43 -14.12 -0.52 2.22
C GLY A 43 -13.64 -1.70 1.39
N HIS A 44 -13.27 -1.48 0.12
CA HIS A 44 -12.78 -2.56 -0.74
C HIS A 44 -11.41 -3.11 -0.32
N LEU A 45 -10.56 -2.29 0.33
CA LEU A 45 -9.25 -2.72 0.83
C LEU A 45 -9.37 -3.47 2.18
N PHE A 46 -10.23 -3.00 3.08
CA PHE A 46 -10.50 -3.63 4.37
C PHE A 46 -11.99 -3.54 4.68
N THR A 47 -12.76 -4.61 4.45
CA THR A 47 -14.23 -4.56 4.58
C THR A 47 -14.67 -4.30 6.02
N GLU A 48 -14.03 -4.96 7.00
CA GLU A 48 -14.05 -4.65 8.45
C GLU A 48 -12.87 -5.30 9.20
N ARG A 49 -12.03 -6.10 8.51
CA ARG A 49 -10.96 -6.89 9.13
C ARG A 49 -9.60 -6.26 8.86
N PRO A 50 -8.77 -6.01 9.90
CA PRO A 50 -7.36 -5.71 9.69
C PRO A 50 -6.66 -6.90 9.02
N LEU A 51 -5.40 -6.70 8.59
CA LEU A 51 -4.53 -7.80 8.15
C LEU A 51 -4.68 -9.02 9.08
N PRO A 52 -4.80 -10.26 8.55
CA PRO A 52 -5.10 -11.45 9.34
C PRO A 52 -3.85 -11.96 10.10
N ILE A 53 -3.21 -11.08 10.87
CA ILE A 53 -1.93 -11.31 11.57
C ILE A 53 -2.03 -12.53 12.48
N ALA A 54 -3.12 -12.66 13.24
CA ALA A 54 -3.33 -13.82 14.12
C ALA A 54 -3.33 -15.14 13.34
N ASN A 55 -3.97 -15.19 12.17
CA ASN A 55 -4.00 -16.37 11.32
C ASN A 55 -2.60 -16.68 10.74
N ILE A 56 -1.86 -15.65 10.31
CA ILE A 56 -0.49 -15.79 9.79
C ILE A 56 0.45 -16.38 10.85
N LEU A 57 0.44 -15.79 12.05
CA LEU A 57 1.29 -16.24 13.16
C LEU A 57 0.89 -17.65 13.62
N ALA A 58 -0.42 -17.93 13.73
CA ALA A 58 -0.90 -19.27 14.05
C ALA A 58 -0.49 -20.31 13.00
N PHE A 59 -0.51 -19.97 11.71
CA PHE A 59 -0.09 -20.85 10.62
C PHE A 59 1.40 -21.21 10.73
N ARG A 60 2.26 -20.22 11.00
CA ARG A 60 3.69 -20.42 11.26
C ARG A 60 3.92 -21.29 12.49
N ASP A 61 3.29 -20.94 13.61
CA ASP A 61 3.55 -21.55 14.91
C ASP A 61 3.04 -23.00 14.95
N ALA A 62 1.91 -23.30 14.30
CA ALA A 62 1.41 -24.66 14.13
C ALA A 62 2.39 -25.61 13.42
N ARG A 63 3.36 -25.07 12.68
CA ARG A 63 4.42 -25.82 11.97
C ARG A 63 5.77 -25.71 12.65
N ASN A 64 5.84 -25.05 13.80
CA ASN A 64 7.08 -24.73 14.51
C ASN A 64 8.11 -24.03 13.59
N TRP A 65 7.64 -23.22 12.64
CA TRP A 65 8.50 -22.55 11.65
C TRP A 65 9.18 -21.30 12.17
N LYS A 66 8.77 -20.79 13.35
CA LYS A 66 9.39 -19.62 13.99
C LYS A 66 10.90 -19.73 14.12
N GLN A 67 11.43 -20.95 14.30
CA GLN A 67 12.89 -21.19 14.38
C GLN A 67 13.67 -20.88 13.09
N PHE A 68 13.00 -20.91 11.92
CA PHE A 68 13.61 -20.61 10.62
C PHE A 68 13.42 -19.14 10.20
N HIS A 69 12.57 -18.42 10.90
CA HIS A 69 12.12 -17.07 10.55
C HIS A 69 13.06 -16.00 11.13
N THR A 70 14.35 -16.08 10.78
CA THR A 70 15.31 -15.03 11.13
C THR A 70 15.08 -13.78 10.26
N PRO A 71 15.45 -12.57 10.70
CA PRO A 71 15.31 -11.37 9.88
C PRO A 71 16.01 -11.49 8.51
N LYS A 72 17.16 -12.17 8.46
CA LYS A 72 17.90 -12.41 7.22
C LYS A 72 17.10 -13.30 6.27
N ASP A 73 16.59 -14.42 6.76
CA ASP A 73 15.89 -15.40 5.90
C ASP A 73 14.52 -14.85 5.46
N LEU A 74 13.80 -14.14 6.32
CA LEU A 74 12.53 -13.48 5.95
C LEU A 74 12.72 -12.34 4.95
N ALA A 75 13.82 -11.57 5.05
CA ALA A 75 14.14 -10.56 4.05
C ALA A 75 14.45 -11.19 2.68
N ILE A 76 15.06 -12.38 2.66
CA ILE A 76 15.25 -13.16 1.44
C ILE A 76 13.89 -13.59 0.87
N SER A 77 13.00 -14.18 1.68
CA SER A 77 11.65 -14.56 1.24
C SER A 77 10.89 -13.38 0.64
N LEU A 78 10.90 -12.21 1.29
CA LEU A 78 10.30 -10.98 0.74
C LEU A 78 10.82 -10.63 -0.66
N CYS A 79 12.12 -10.79 -0.89
CA CYS A 79 12.74 -10.52 -2.17
C CYS A 79 12.33 -11.56 -3.23
N LEU A 80 12.14 -12.82 -2.83
CA LEU A 80 11.69 -13.90 -3.72
C LEU A 80 10.26 -13.63 -4.18
N GLU A 81 9.31 -13.40 -3.25
CA GLU A 81 7.90 -13.14 -3.63
C GLU A 81 7.75 -11.84 -4.44
N SER A 82 8.57 -10.82 -4.14
CA SER A 82 8.63 -9.61 -4.97
C SER A 82 9.13 -9.89 -6.39
N SER A 83 9.99 -10.89 -6.55
CA SER A 83 10.47 -11.32 -7.87
C SER A 83 9.42 -12.14 -8.61
N GLU A 84 8.69 -13.02 -7.91
CA GLU A 84 7.55 -13.77 -8.49
C GLU A 84 6.45 -12.80 -8.97
N LEU A 85 6.16 -11.73 -8.19
CA LEU A 85 5.28 -10.66 -8.66
C LEU A 85 5.80 -9.97 -9.93
N LEU A 86 7.11 -9.79 -10.08
CA LEU A 86 7.69 -9.23 -11.30
C LEU A 86 7.55 -10.18 -12.51
N GLU A 87 7.54 -11.50 -12.29
CA GLU A 87 7.36 -12.48 -13.36
C GLU A 87 5.98 -12.38 -14.04
N CYS A 88 4.97 -11.84 -13.34
CA CYS A 88 3.70 -11.49 -13.96
C CYS A 88 3.90 -10.55 -15.16
N PHE A 89 4.82 -9.60 -15.07
CA PHE A 89 5.08 -8.62 -16.13
C PHE A 89 6.15 -9.07 -17.13
N GLN A 90 6.77 -10.24 -16.91
CA GLN A 90 7.78 -10.74 -17.84
C GLN A 90 7.16 -11.04 -19.21
N TRP A 91 7.80 -10.54 -20.26
CA TRP A 91 7.38 -10.70 -21.67
C TRP A 91 6.06 -10.02 -22.06
N SER A 92 5.57 -9.06 -21.27
CA SER A 92 4.29 -8.41 -21.52
C SER A 92 4.34 -7.35 -22.64
N GLY A 93 5.54 -6.94 -23.07
CA GLY A 93 5.72 -5.97 -24.16
C GLY A 93 5.17 -4.60 -23.77
N GLU A 94 4.18 -4.10 -24.53
CA GLU A 94 3.50 -2.84 -24.26
C GLU A 94 2.33 -2.98 -23.27
N ASP A 95 1.84 -4.21 -23.03
CA ASP A 95 0.78 -4.45 -22.05
C ASP A 95 1.37 -4.44 -20.64
N VAL A 96 1.21 -3.32 -19.94
CA VAL A 96 1.66 -3.14 -18.56
C VAL A 96 0.61 -3.55 -17.52
N HIS A 97 -0.58 -3.96 -17.96
CA HIS A 97 -1.69 -4.32 -17.06
C HIS A 97 -1.82 -5.83 -16.88
N VAL A 98 -1.44 -6.61 -17.91
CA VAL A 98 -1.34 -8.08 -17.85
C VAL A 98 -2.58 -8.72 -17.23
N GLY A 99 -3.77 -8.31 -17.69
CA GLY A 99 -5.03 -8.64 -17.03
C GLY A 99 -5.31 -10.14 -16.89
N GLU A 100 -4.75 -10.97 -17.77
CA GLU A 100 -4.85 -12.44 -17.69
C GLU A 100 -4.13 -13.03 -16.47
N LYS A 101 -3.14 -12.32 -15.90
CA LYS A 101 -2.36 -12.74 -14.73
C LYS A 101 -2.83 -12.10 -13.41
N GLN A 102 -4.03 -11.49 -13.38
CA GLN A 102 -4.58 -10.86 -12.18
C GLN A 102 -4.56 -11.77 -10.94
N LYS A 103 -4.93 -13.04 -11.09
CA LYS A 103 -4.92 -14.00 -9.98
C LYS A 103 -3.52 -14.29 -9.46
N GLN A 104 -2.54 -14.42 -10.36
CA GLN A 104 -1.16 -14.62 -9.96
C GLN A 104 -0.65 -13.39 -9.20
N MET A 105 -0.92 -12.17 -9.70
CA MET A 105 -0.57 -10.95 -8.98
C MET A 105 -1.19 -10.86 -7.59
N GLU A 106 -2.42 -11.35 -7.41
CA GLU A 106 -3.08 -11.43 -6.11
C GLU A 106 -2.39 -12.42 -5.16
N GLU A 107 -1.96 -13.58 -5.67
CA GLU A 107 -1.21 -14.60 -4.90
C GLU A 107 0.15 -14.05 -4.45
N GLU A 108 0.96 -13.50 -5.38
CA GLU A 108 2.29 -12.98 -5.03
C GLU A 108 2.22 -11.78 -4.08
N LEU A 109 1.22 -10.90 -4.26
CA LEU A 109 0.99 -9.80 -3.34
C LEU A 109 0.60 -10.31 -1.94
N ALA A 110 -0.20 -11.36 -1.86
CA ALA A 110 -0.55 -11.98 -0.59
C ALA A 110 0.70 -12.52 0.12
N ASP A 111 1.59 -13.20 -0.59
CA ASP A 111 2.81 -13.75 -0.02
C ASP A 111 3.78 -12.65 0.45
N ILE A 112 3.96 -11.57 -0.32
CA ILE A 112 4.72 -10.38 0.11
C ILE A 112 4.17 -9.82 1.43
N LEU A 113 2.84 -9.72 1.57
CA LEU A 113 2.21 -9.20 2.79
C LEU A 113 2.35 -10.17 3.97
N ILE A 114 2.23 -11.48 3.72
CA ILE A 114 2.43 -12.52 4.74
C ILE A 114 3.86 -12.45 5.29
N TYR A 115 4.87 -12.45 4.41
CA TYR A 115 6.26 -12.34 4.85
C TYR A 115 6.58 -10.98 5.47
N SER A 116 5.90 -9.91 5.08
CA SER A 116 6.04 -8.60 5.73
C SER A 116 5.59 -8.64 7.19
N VAL A 117 4.46 -9.31 7.48
CA VAL A 117 3.97 -9.53 8.84
C VAL A 117 4.95 -10.38 9.65
N LEU A 118 5.43 -11.48 9.06
CA LEU A 118 6.40 -12.36 9.72
C LEU A 118 7.72 -11.62 10.01
N PHE A 119 8.17 -10.78 9.08
CA PHE A 119 9.36 -9.96 9.25
C PHE A 119 9.18 -8.93 10.37
N ALA A 120 8.04 -8.24 10.39
CA ALA A 120 7.72 -7.28 11.46
C ALA A 120 7.69 -7.95 12.84
N ASP A 121 7.09 -9.13 12.97
CA ASP A 121 7.14 -9.94 14.20
C ASP A 121 8.58 -10.33 14.57
N SER A 122 9.40 -10.72 13.60
CA SER A 122 10.79 -11.13 13.83
C SER A 122 11.69 -10.00 14.37
N ILE A 123 11.39 -8.74 14.04
CA ILE A 123 12.15 -7.57 14.49
C ILE A 123 11.42 -6.75 15.57
N GLY A 124 10.24 -7.18 16.01
CA GLY A 124 9.48 -6.57 17.10
C GLY A 124 8.97 -5.16 16.80
N VAL A 125 8.47 -4.90 15.58
CA VAL A 125 7.94 -3.59 15.21
C VAL A 125 6.44 -3.62 14.94
N ASP A 126 5.78 -2.50 15.24
CA ASP A 126 4.38 -2.26 14.91
C ASP A 126 4.25 -1.73 13.47
N ILE A 127 3.50 -2.45 12.62
CA ILE A 127 3.37 -2.16 11.19
C ILE A 127 2.74 -0.77 10.93
N PRO A 128 1.58 -0.41 11.52
CA PRO A 128 1.01 0.92 11.37
C PRO A 128 2.01 2.03 11.75
N THR A 129 2.66 1.89 12.91
CA THR A 129 3.62 2.90 13.40
C THR A 129 4.79 3.12 12.45
N ILE A 130 5.39 2.05 11.90
CA ILE A 130 6.53 2.21 10.97
C ILE A 130 6.10 2.83 9.63
N ILE A 131 4.88 2.53 9.17
CA ILE A 131 4.31 3.10 7.95
C ILE A 131 4.05 4.59 8.16
N GLU A 132 3.35 4.99 9.21
CA GLU A 132 3.07 6.41 9.52
C GLU A 132 4.35 7.23 9.64
N LYS A 133 5.35 6.70 10.38
CA LYS A 133 6.66 7.34 10.52
C LYS A 133 7.36 7.50 9.17
N LYS A 134 7.29 6.49 8.30
CA LYS A 134 7.89 6.52 6.97
C LYS A 134 7.16 7.50 6.05
N LEU A 135 5.83 7.56 6.08
CA LEU A 135 5.00 8.50 5.32
C LEU A 135 5.33 9.95 5.70
N ARG A 136 5.40 10.27 7.00
CA ARG A 136 5.82 11.61 7.46
C ARG A 136 7.20 11.99 6.93
N LYS A 137 8.18 11.08 7.03
CA LYS A 137 9.53 11.31 6.50
C LYS A 137 9.56 11.46 4.98
N ASN A 138 8.69 10.76 4.26
CA ASN A 138 8.58 10.90 2.81
C ASN A 138 7.94 12.23 2.43
N ALA A 139 6.93 12.70 3.16
CA ALA A 139 6.32 14.02 2.95
C ALA A 139 7.32 15.17 3.11
N GLU A 140 8.28 15.05 4.04
CA GLU A 140 9.38 16.02 4.18
C GLU A 140 10.34 16.03 2.97
N LYS A 141 10.55 14.86 2.34
CA LYS A 141 11.43 14.73 1.17
C LYS A 141 10.76 15.14 -0.14
N TYR A 142 9.48 14.81 -0.27
CA TYR A 142 8.67 15.00 -1.47
C TYR A 142 7.58 16.01 -1.18
N ASP A 143 7.98 17.27 -0.99
CA ASP A 143 7.02 18.37 -0.82
C ASP A 143 6.07 18.42 -2.02
N VAL A 144 4.77 18.52 -1.75
CA VAL A 144 3.71 18.45 -2.77
C VAL A 144 3.95 19.44 -3.91
N LYS A 145 4.41 20.67 -3.60
CA LYS A 145 4.62 21.70 -4.63
C LYS A 145 5.72 21.35 -5.62
N LYS A 146 6.68 20.50 -5.22
CA LYS A 146 7.81 20.10 -6.06
C LYS A 146 7.59 18.74 -6.71
N ALA A 147 6.93 17.82 -5.99
CA ALA A 147 6.79 16.43 -6.40
C ALA A 147 5.51 16.14 -7.21
N TYR A 148 4.52 17.04 -7.19
CA TYR A 148 3.25 16.79 -7.87
C TYR A 148 3.44 16.54 -9.38
N GLY A 149 2.88 15.42 -9.87
CA GLY A 149 2.97 15.01 -11.27
C GLY A 149 4.39 14.61 -11.74
N SER A 150 5.36 14.51 -10.83
CA SER A 150 6.76 14.21 -11.14
C SER A 150 7.19 12.90 -10.51
N ALA A 151 7.70 11.98 -11.34
CA ALA A 151 8.33 10.73 -10.87
C ALA A 151 9.82 10.91 -10.52
N LYS A 152 10.36 12.14 -10.63
CA LYS A 152 11.78 12.39 -10.34
C LYS A 152 12.08 12.16 -8.85
N LYS A 153 13.30 11.72 -8.57
CA LYS A 153 13.77 11.57 -7.20
C LYS A 153 13.85 12.95 -6.54
N TYR A 154 13.65 13.05 -5.23
CA TYR A 154 13.69 14.33 -4.50
C TYR A 154 15.02 15.11 -4.64
N THR A 155 16.08 14.45 -5.06
CA THR A 155 17.38 15.09 -5.41
C THR A 155 17.36 15.83 -6.75
N GLU A 156 16.29 15.67 -7.52
CA GLU A 156 16.10 16.15 -8.90
C GLU A 156 14.78 16.93 -9.05
N LEU A 157 14.12 17.27 -7.92
CA LEU A 157 12.89 18.05 -7.83
C LEU A 157 13.14 19.55 -7.59
#